data_AF-A0A2Z5J6K8-F1
#
_entry.id   AF-A0A2Z5J6K8-F1
#
_cell.length_a   1.000
_cell.length_b   1.000
_cell.length_c   1.000
_cell.angle_alpha   90.00
_cell.angle_beta   90.00
_cell.angle_gamma   90.00
#
_symmetry.space_group_name_H-M   'P 1'
#
loop_
_entity.id
_entity.type
_entity.pdbx_description
1 polymer ?
#
loop_
_entity_poly.entity_id
_entity_poly.type
_entity_poly.pdbx_seq_one_letter_code
_entity_poly.pdbx_strand_id
1 'polypeptide(L)'
;MTRPVDQRDDHDGRAAQRGCSVWAEGHDGGPVLKIRVWPRAAYRASGPAADESATPIGHSWTGSFESGYSPGTAVLVDCKAMAGAGLIVTAGTSWKSEDLSARQVLQVARVATETARRAAGHAHCEGALGERPGTVDRTERTKRPVSRATGTCRGVVTGREAARLRVTDVTEKPTGRALTEQCELIRGELDLFSMTAYYGPSAEEEMYLDGRYPGTVKGAYTRTIECGGAIGTAYFKLVRVKDKAADGAVGTHGTSDPAALKRVLESYATASGTRHDCPVR
;
A
#
# COMPACT_ATOMS: atom_id res chain seq x y z
N MET A 1 -29.86 -19.94 12.02
CA MET A 1 -30.86 -19.50 11.02
C MET A 1 -30.23 -18.43 10.14
N THR A 2 -29.78 -18.81 8.96
CA THR A 2 -29.18 -17.93 7.95
C THR A 2 -30.32 -17.17 7.26
N ARG A 3 -30.38 -15.85 7.43
CA ARG A 3 -31.26 -15.00 6.61
C ARG A 3 -30.44 -14.45 5.44
N PRO A 4 -30.80 -14.72 4.19
CA PRO A 4 -30.28 -13.97 3.06
C PRO A 4 -30.96 -12.60 3.06
N VAL A 5 -30.19 -11.53 3.09
CA VAL A 5 -30.72 -10.17 2.96
C VAL A 5 -30.21 -9.57 1.65
N ASP A 6 -31.16 -9.46 0.73
CA ASP A 6 -31.40 -8.40 -0.26
C ASP A 6 -30.23 -7.92 -1.12
N GLN A 7 -30.16 -8.48 -2.33
CA GLN A 7 -29.52 -7.85 -3.49
C GLN A 7 -30.32 -6.59 -3.85
N ARG A 8 -29.77 -5.40 -3.57
CA ARG A 8 -30.23 -4.21 -4.28
C ARG A 8 -29.53 -4.17 -5.63
N ASP A 9 -30.35 -4.39 -6.66
CA ASP A 9 -30.03 -4.23 -8.06
C ASP A 9 -29.69 -2.76 -8.38
N ASP A 10 -28.43 -2.49 -8.69
CA ASP A 10 -28.06 -1.33 -9.51
C ASP A 10 -28.06 -1.78 -10.97
N HIS A 11 -29.19 -1.51 -11.65
CA HIS A 11 -29.32 -1.64 -13.09
C HIS A 11 -28.58 -0.49 -13.79
N ASP A 12 -27.41 -0.80 -14.35
CA ASP A 12 -26.90 -0.08 -15.52
C ASP A 12 -26.12 -1.05 -16.44
N GLY A 13 -26.57 -1.16 -17.69
CA GLY A 13 -26.23 -2.22 -18.64
C GLY A 13 -24.80 -2.18 -19.19
N ARG A 14 -23.81 -2.50 -18.36
CA ARG A 14 -22.47 -2.98 -18.78
C ARG A 14 -22.25 -4.35 -18.14
N ALA A 15 -21.75 -5.32 -18.91
CA ALA A 15 -21.48 -6.69 -18.43
C ALA A 15 -20.89 -6.68 -17.01
N ALA A 16 -21.65 -7.22 -16.04
CA ALA A 16 -21.45 -7.01 -14.62
C ALA A 16 -20.07 -7.48 -14.14
N GLN A 17 -19.31 -6.52 -13.60
CA GLN A 17 -18.14 -6.67 -12.74
C GLN A 17 -18.56 -7.42 -11.46
N ARG A 18 -18.49 -8.75 -11.45
CA ARG A 18 -18.92 -9.53 -10.27
C ARG A 18 -17.80 -9.60 -9.22
N GLY A 19 -17.83 -8.66 -8.28
CA GLY A 19 -17.16 -8.81 -6.99
C GLY A 19 -18.05 -9.56 -5.98
N CYS A 20 -17.44 -10.17 -4.97
CA CYS A 20 -18.14 -10.74 -3.83
C CYS A 20 -17.78 -9.97 -2.56
N SER A 21 -18.78 -9.70 -1.72
CA SER A 21 -18.58 -9.16 -0.37
C SER A 21 -19.36 -10.00 0.61
N VAL A 22 -18.73 -10.36 1.72
CA VAL A 22 -19.37 -11.07 2.84
C VAL A 22 -19.06 -10.30 4.10
N TRP A 23 -20.04 -10.18 4.99
CA TRP A 23 -19.81 -9.70 6.34
C TRP A 23 -20.42 -10.66 7.35
N ALA A 24 -19.78 -10.77 8.51
CA ALA A 24 -20.28 -11.49 9.66
C ALA A 24 -20.24 -10.57 10.86
N GLU A 25 -21.37 -10.45 11.55
CA GLU A 25 -21.52 -9.64 12.76
C GLU A 25 -21.60 -10.58 13.98
N GLY A 26 -20.91 -10.22 15.05
CA GLY A 26 -21.07 -10.91 16.34
C GLY A 26 -22.48 -10.74 16.91
N HIS A 27 -22.89 -11.65 17.81
CA HIS A 27 -24.14 -11.45 18.56
C HIS A 27 -24.15 -10.09 19.29
N ASP A 28 -25.35 -9.51 19.42
CA ASP A 28 -25.63 -8.25 20.12
C ASP A 28 -24.96 -6.98 19.55
N GLY A 29 -24.91 -6.84 18.22
CA GLY A 29 -24.29 -5.66 17.59
C GLY A 29 -22.75 -5.74 17.55
N GLY A 30 -22.23 -6.96 17.56
CA GLY A 30 -20.81 -7.25 17.76
C GLY A 30 -19.91 -6.91 16.56
N PRO A 31 -18.62 -7.28 16.62
CA PRO A 31 -17.64 -6.95 15.59
C PRO A 31 -18.10 -7.40 14.21
N VAL A 32 -17.88 -6.55 13.20
CA VAL A 32 -18.12 -6.90 11.80
C VAL A 32 -16.80 -7.30 11.16
N LEU A 33 -16.67 -8.57 10.76
CA LEU A 33 -15.63 -9.02 9.84
C LEU A 33 -16.14 -8.83 8.42
N LYS A 34 -15.47 -8.00 7.62
CA LYS A 34 -15.81 -7.79 6.20
C LYS A 34 -14.74 -8.42 5.32
N ILE A 35 -15.17 -9.21 4.35
CA ILE A 35 -14.32 -9.84 3.34
C ILE A 35 -14.80 -9.40 1.96
N ARG A 36 -13.89 -9.04 1.07
CA ARG A 36 -14.19 -8.68 -0.31
C ARG A 36 -13.26 -9.42 -1.26
N VAL A 37 -13.79 -9.87 -2.39
CA VAL A 37 -13.05 -10.55 -3.47
C VAL A 37 -13.44 -9.90 -4.78
N TRP A 38 -12.49 -9.29 -5.49
CA TRP A 38 -12.76 -8.54 -6.71
C TRP A 38 -11.71 -8.85 -7.78
N PRO A 39 -12.08 -8.87 -9.07
CA PRO A 39 -11.09 -8.67 -10.12
C PRO A 39 -10.31 -7.38 -9.85
N ARG A 40 -8.99 -7.40 -10.03
CA ARG A 40 -8.12 -6.24 -9.76
C ARG A 40 -8.64 -4.98 -10.46
N ALA A 41 -8.98 -5.07 -11.74
CA ALA A 41 -9.44 -3.92 -12.54
C ALA A 41 -10.79 -3.32 -12.10
N ALA A 42 -11.56 -4.02 -11.26
CA ALA A 42 -12.84 -3.54 -10.75
C ALA A 42 -12.74 -2.96 -9.33
N TYR A 43 -11.57 -3.07 -8.68
CA TYR A 43 -11.38 -2.62 -7.31
C TYR A 43 -10.83 -1.20 -7.28
N ARG A 44 -11.51 -0.31 -6.56
CA ARG A 44 -11.00 1.01 -6.21
C ARG A 44 -10.25 0.94 -4.89
N ALA A 45 -8.97 1.33 -4.93
CA ALA A 45 -8.09 1.16 -3.79
C ALA A 45 -8.59 1.94 -2.57
N SER A 46 -8.64 1.26 -1.43
CA SER A 46 -9.08 1.83 -0.16
C SER A 46 -8.56 0.99 1.00
N GLY A 47 -8.52 1.57 2.20
CA GLY A 47 -8.06 0.89 3.41
C GLY A 47 -6.67 0.30 3.22
N PRO A 48 -6.43 -0.98 3.58
CA PRO A 48 -5.09 -1.57 3.59
C PRO A 48 -4.36 -1.54 2.25
N ALA A 49 -5.09 -1.56 1.13
CA ALA A 49 -4.46 -1.49 -0.18
C ALA A 49 -3.84 -0.11 -0.44
N ALA A 50 -4.50 0.96 0.01
CA ALA A 50 -4.11 2.34 -0.25
C ALA A 50 -3.33 3.00 0.91
N ASP A 51 -3.36 2.41 2.11
CA ASP A 51 -2.75 2.99 3.31
C ASP A 51 -1.21 3.00 3.25
N GLU A 52 -0.63 4.20 3.29
CA GLU A 52 0.81 4.47 3.32
C GLU A 52 1.50 3.99 4.60
N SER A 53 0.73 3.74 5.66
CA SER A 53 1.19 3.24 6.95
C SER A 53 1.15 1.72 7.06
N ALA A 54 0.56 1.04 6.08
CA ALA A 54 0.47 -0.40 6.05
C ALA A 54 1.85 -1.06 5.91
N THR A 55 1.97 -2.26 6.47
CA THR A 55 3.17 -3.09 6.39
C THR A 55 2.96 -4.23 5.40
N PRO A 56 4.03 -4.81 4.84
CA PRO A 56 3.88 -6.04 4.07
C PRO A 56 3.31 -7.18 4.93
N ILE A 57 2.50 -8.05 4.32
CA ILE A 57 1.99 -9.27 4.98
C ILE A 57 3.13 -10.27 5.23
N GLY A 58 4.14 -10.28 4.35
CA GLY A 58 5.23 -11.26 4.35
C GLY A 58 4.78 -12.61 3.76
N HIS A 59 5.55 -13.67 4.05
CA HIS A 59 5.23 -15.04 3.64
C HIS A 59 4.99 -15.20 2.13
N SER A 60 5.78 -14.49 1.31
CA SER A 60 5.70 -14.47 -0.16
C SER A 60 4.39 -13.93 -0.73
N TRP A 61 3.55 -13.29 0.08
CA TRP A 61 2.38 -12.56 -0.43
C TRP A 61 2.76 -11.17 -0.93
N THR A 62 2.14 -10.77 -2.04
CA THR A 62 2.02 -9.37 -2.44
C THR A 62 0.75 -8.82 -1.79
N GLY A 63 0.91 -7.95 -0.80
CA GLY A 63 -0.20 -7.44 -0.03
C GLY A 63 0.22 -6.64 1.19
N SER A 64 -0.74 -5.86 1.68
CA SER A 64 -0.59 -4.92 2.78
C SER A 64 -1.39 -5.38 4.00
N PHE A 65 -0.87 -5.07 5.17
CA PHE A 65 -1.49 -5.23 6.47
C PHE A 65 -1.55 -3.87 7.17
N GLU A 66 -2.75 -3.39 7.46
CA GLU A 66 -2.97 -2.17 8.24
C GLU A 66 -3.14 -2.57 9.71
N SER A 67 -2.27 -2.06 10.58
CA SER A 67 -2.26 -2.37 12.02
C SER A 67 -2.66 -1.20 12.90
N GLY A 68 -3.00 -0.04 12.32
CA GLY A 68 -3.23 1.22 13.02
C GLY A 68 -4.52 1.20 13.82
N TYR A 69 -5.58 1.79 13.27
CA TYR A 69 -6.86 1.90 13.98
C TYR A 69 -7.63 0.59 13.97
N SER A 70 -8.00 0.09 12.80
CA SER A 70 -8.75 -1.16 12.64
C SER A 70 -7.96 -2.12 11.77
N PRO A 71 -7.65 -3.35 12.24
CA PRO A 71 -6.87 -4.29 11.46
C PRO A 71 -7.51 -4.60 10.11
N GLY A 72 -6.71 -4.49 9.07
CA GLY A 72 -7.12 -4.78 7.72
C GLY A 72 -6.01 -5.44 6.92
N THR A 73 -6.39 -6.18 5.89
CA THR A 73 -5.46 -6.85 4.99
C THR A 73 -5.95 -6.75 3.56
N ALA A 74 -5.05 -6.49 2.63
CA ALA A 74 -5.29 -6.57 1.19
C ALA A 74 -4.25 -7.48 0.55
N VAL A 75 -4.69 -8.49 -0.18
CA VAL A 75 -3.84 -9.46 -0.89
C VAL A 75 -4.11 -9.35 -2.38
N LEU A 76 -3.05 -9.18 -3.16
CA LEU A 76 -3.10 -9.14 -4.61
C LEU A 76 -2.51 -10.45 -5.18
N VAL A 77 -3.31 -11.13 -6.00
CA VAL A 77 -2.95 -12.40 -6.63
C VAL A 77 -2.84 -12.19 -8.13
N ASP A 78 -1.73 -12.67 -8.71
CA ASP A 78 -1.58 -12.75 -10.17
C ASP A 78 -2.56 -13.77 -10.74
N CYS A 79 -3.39 -13.32 -11.68
CA CYS A 79 -4.42 -14.15 -12.27
C CYS A 79 -4.76 -13.66 -13.67
N LYS A 80 -4.03 -14.14 -14.67
CA LYS A 80 -4.16 -13.74 -16.08
C LYS A 80 -5.58 -13.89 -16.65
N ALA A 81 -6.33 -14.89 -16.17
CA ALA A 81 -7.71 -15.14 -16.61
C ALA A 81 -8.71 -14.09 -16.10
N MET A 82 -8.32 -13.26 -15.13
CA MET A 82 -9.18 -12.25 -14.51
C MET A 82 -8.94 -10.86 -15.12
N ALA A 83 -9.98 -10.01 -15.09
CA ALA A 83 -9.86 -8.63 -15.54
C ALA A 83 -8.79 -7.87 -14.73
N GLY A 84 -7.86 -7.23 -15.43
CA GLY A 84 -6.67 -6.60 -14.84
C GLY A 84 -5.54 -7.58 -14.52
N ALA A 85 -5.61 -8.82 -15.04
CA ALA A 85 -4.65 -9.89 -14.80
C ALA A 85 -4.44 -10.20 -13.30
N GLY A 86 -5.46 -9.97 -12.48
CA GLY A 86 -5.32 -10.16 -11.05
C GLY A 86 -6.63 -10.24 -10.29
N LEU A 87 -6.52 -10.76 -9.07
CA LEU A 87 -7.58 -10.81 -8.07
C LEU A 87 -7.10 -10.06 -6.83
N ILE A 88 -7.94 -9.19 -6.27
CA ILE A 88 -7.68 -8.58 -4.97
C ILE A 88 -8.68 -9.09 -3.94
N VAL A 89 -8.15 -9.49 -2.80
CA VAL A 89 -8.93 -9.92 -1.64
C VAL A 89 -8.61 -9.01 -0.48
N THR A 90 -9.66 -8.43 0.13
CA THR A 90 -9.50 -7.67 1.36
C THR A 90 -10.26 -8.32 2.50
N ALA A 91 -9.70 -8.22 3.70
CA ALA A 91 -10.38 -8.54 4.95
C ALA A 91 -10.15 -7.42 5.94
N GLY A 92 -11.14 -7.10 6.76
CA GLY A 92 -10.99 -6.10 7.81
C GLY A 92 -12.04 -6.26 8.90
N THR A 93 -11.76 -5.69 10.06
CA THR A 93 -12.67 -5.69 11.21
C THR A 93 -13.07 -4.28 11.59
N SER A 94 -14.28 -4.10 12.13
CA SER A 94 -14.72 -2.81 12.70
C SER A 94 -14.13 -2.53 14.08
N TRP A 95 -13.51 -3.50 14.74
CA TRP A 95 -12.86 -3.30 16.03
C TRP A 95 -11.52 -2.60 15.90
N LYS A 96 -11.13 -1.92 16.97
CA LYS A 96 -9.83 -1.30 17.03
C LYS A 96 -8.75 -2.34 17.32
N SER A 97 -7.53 -2.08 16.85
CA SER A 97 -6.37 -2.92 17.10
C SER A 97 -6.05 -3.11 18.59
N GLU A 98 -6.37 -2.11 19.41
CA GLU A 98 -6.17 -2.13 20.87
C GLU A 98 -7.14 -3.08 21.60
N ASP A 99 -8.33 -3.29 21.03
CA ASP A 99 -9.37 -4.16 21.57
C ASP A 99 -9.19 -5.64 21.16
N LEU A 100 -8.15 -5.93 20.38
CA LEU A 100 -7.90 -7.25 19.79
C LEU A 100 -6.61 -7.85 20.31
N SER A 101 -6.68 -9.12 20.70
CA SER A 101 -5.48 -9.91 20.98
C SER A 101 -4.62 -10.04 19.71
N ALA A 102 -3.30 -10.20 19.88
CA ALA A 102 -2.39 -10.45 18.75
C ALA A 102 -2.84 -11.63 17.86
N ARG A 103 -3.44 -12.66 18.48
CA ARG A 103 -4.00 -13.81 17.74
C ARG A 103 -5.19 -13.41 16.87
N GLN A 104 -6.09 -12.55 17.35
CA GLN A 104 -7.24 -12.06 16.57
C GLN A 104 -6.79 -11.16 15.42
N VAL A 105 -5.83 -10.27 15.67
CA VAL A 105 -5.20 -9.42 14.64
C VAL A 105 -4.62 -10.29 13.52
N LEU A 106 -3.86 -11.34 13.87
CA LEU A 106 -3.33 -12.31 12.90
C LEU A 106 -4.43 -13.06 12.13
N GLN A 107 -5.62 -13.29 12.71
CA GLN A 107 -6.70 -13.95 11.98
C GLN A 107 -7.19 -13.12 10.80
N VAL A 108 -7.15 -11.79 10.86
CA VAL A 108 -7.56 -10.94 9.72
C VAL A 108 -6.69 -11.25 8.49
N ALA A 109 -5.38 -11.31 8.67
CA ALA A 109 -4.45 -11.68 7.59
C ALA A 109 -4.62 -13.12 7.11
N ARG A 110 -4.86 -14.06 8.03
CA ARG A 110 -5.11 -15.48 7.69
C ARG A 110 -6.41 -15.67 6.91
N VAL A 111 -7.45 -14.94 7.26
CA VAL A 111 -8.73 -14.95 6.55
C VAL A 111 -8.54 -14.41 5.13
N ALA A 112 -7.87 -13.27 4.96
CA ALA A 112 -7.59 -12.71 3.63
C ALA A 112 -6.77 -13.67 2.75
N THR A 113 -5.67 -14.21 3.28
CA THR A 113 -4.75 -15.08 2.53
C THR A 113 -5.35 -16.45 2.20
N GLU A 114 -6.13 -17.06 3.11
CA GLU A 114 -6.87 -18.29 2.82
C GLU A 114 -8.00 -18.05 1.80
N THR A 115 -8.70 -16.92 1.91
CA THR A 115 -9.74 -16.54 0.95
C THR A 115 -9.14 -16.31 -0.43
N ALA A 116 -8.02 -15.58 -0.51
CA ALA A 116 -7.27 -15.38 -1.74
C ALA A 116 -6.84 -16.71 -2.37
N ARG A 117 -6.33 -17.65 -1.56
CA ARG A 117 -5.97 -19.00 -2.03
C ARG A 117 -7.15 -19.76 -2.63
N ARG A 118 -8.31 -19.77 -1.94
CA ARG A 118 -9.51 -20.45 -2.44
C ARG A 118 -10.07 -19.80 -3.69
N ALA A 119 -10.14 -18.47 -3.70
CA ALA A 119 -10.61 -17.72 -4.86
C ALA A 119 -9.69 -17.90 -6.07
N ALA A 120 -8.37 -17.92 -5.86
CA ALA A 120 -7.40 -18.21 -6.90
C ALA A 120 -7.56 -19.62 -7.48
N GLY A 121 -7.76 -20.63 -6.63
CA GLY A 121 -8.05 -21.99 -7.07
C GLY A 121 -9.34 -22.10 -7.88
N HIS A 122 -10.39 -21.39 -7.48
CA HIS A 122 -11.66 -21.36 -8.21
C HIS A 122 -11.56 -20.62 -9.56
N ALA A 123 -10.79 -19.53 -9.60
CA ALA A 123 -10.55 -18.76 -10.82
C ALA A 123 -9.43 -19.36 -11.70
N HIS A 124 -8.90 -20.54 -11.34
CA HIS A 124 -7.81 -21.21 -12.05
C HIS A 124 -6.59 -20.31 -12.27
N CYS A 125 -6.25 -19.47 -11.28
CA CYS A 125 -5.08 -18.61 -11.37
C CYS A 125 -3.81 -19.46 -11.35
N GLU A 126 -2.91 -19.19 -12.30
CA GLU A 126 -1.60 -19.81 -12.40
C GLU A 126 -0.58 -19.02 -11.57
N GLY A 127 0.30 -19.71 -10.84
CA GLY A 127 1.40 -19.08 -10.11
C GLY A 127 1.54 -19.56 -8.67
N ALA A 128 2.70 -19.29 -8.08
CA ALA A 128 2.94 -19.61 -6.68
C ALA A 128 2.17 -18.62 -5.79
N LEU A 129 1.37 -19.16 -4.87
CA LEU A 129 0.71 -18.39 -3.82
C LEU A 129 1.60 -18.33 -2.57
N GLY A 130 1.42 -17.28 -1.76
CA GLY A 130 2.14 -17.16 -0.49
C GLY A 130 1.69 -18.19 0.56
N GLU A 131 2.48 -18.31 1.62
CA GLU A 131 2.22 -19.25 2.72
C GLU A 131 1.23 -18.68 3.74
N ARG A 132 0.60 -19.55 4.53
CA ARG A 132 -0.29 -19.10 5.60
C ARG A 132 0.52 -18.26 6.62
N PRO A 133 0.13 -17.00 6.89
CA PRO A 133 0.90 -16.16 7.80
C PRO A 133 1.02 -16.75 9.21
N GLY A 134 2.26 -16.81 9.70
CA GLY A 134 2.59 -17.18 11.08
C GLY A 134 2.51 -15.99 12.03
N THR A 135 2.79 -14.80 11.51
CA THR A 135 2.76 -13.51 12.20
C THR A 135 2.30 -12.42 11.23
N VAL A 136 2.06 -11.22 11.74
CA VAL A 136 1.91 -10.00 10.94
C VAL A 136 2.85 -8.95 11.52
N ASP A 137 3.48 -8.18 10.64
CA ASP A 137 4.25 -7.03 11.08
C ASP A 137 3.29 -5.93 11.56
N ARG A 138 3.57 -5.37 12.73
CA ARG A 138 2.80 -4.28 13.34
C ARG A 138 3.71 -3.12 13.73
N THR A 139 4.94 -3.13 13.21
CA THR A 139 5.95 -2.13 13.54
C THR A 139 5.42 -0.77 13.13
N GLU A 140 5.36 0.15 14.09
CA GLU A 140 5.07 1.54 13.82
C GLU A 140 6.14 2.15 12.92
N ARG A 141 5.89 3.35 12.42
CA ARG A 141 6.88 4.03 11.60
C ARG A 141 8.09 4.35 12.48
N THR A 142 9.30 4.04 12.00
CA THR A 142 10.53 4.23 12.79
C THR A 142 11.38 5.34 12.20
N LYS A 143 11.72 6.35 13.03
CA LYS A 143 12.73 7.37 12.73
C LYS A 143 14.11 6.81 13.05
N ARG A 144 15.06 6.95 12.12
CA ARG A 144 16.44 6.50 12.30
C ARG A 144 17.42 7.26 11.42
N PRO A 145 18.72 7.25 11.74
CA PRO A 145 19.73 7.84 10.88
C PRO A 145 19.68 7.24 9.47
N VAL A 146 19.86 8.09 8.45
CA VAL A 146 19.80 7.69 7.04
C VAL A 146 20.77 6.55 6.69
N SER A 147 21.93 6.51 7.33
CA SER A 147 22.94 5.45 7.17
C SER A 147 22.51 4.09 7.74
N ARG A 148 21.43 4.06 8.54
CA ARG A 148 20.86 2.86 9.18
C ARG A 148 19.47 2.51 8.63
N ALA A 149 19.07 3.09 7.50
CA ALA A 149 17.83 2.76 6.81
C ALA A 149 17.82 1.27 6.40
N THR A 150 16.79 0.55 6.81
CA THR A 150 16.63 -0.91 6.60
C THR A 150 15.30 -1.30 5.96
N GLY A 151 14.32 -0.41 6.01
CA GLY A 151 12.96 -0.59 5.54
C GLY A 151 12.70 0.07 4.18
N THR A 152 11.56 0.73 4.05
CA THR A 152 11.11 1.39 2.81
C THR A 152 12.09 2.47 2.31
N CYS A 153 12.88 3.08 3.19
CA CYS A 153 13.90 4.07 2.84
C CYS A 153 15.29 3.49 2.52
N ARG A 154 15.47 2.16 2.63
CA ARG A 154 16.75 1.52 2.37
C ARG A 154 17.20 1.75 0.92
N GLY A 155 18.37 2.36 0.76
CA GLY A 155 19.00 2.60 -0.55
C GLY A 155 18.45 3.79 -1.33
N VAL A 156 17.56 4.60 -0.75
CA VAL A 156 16.95 5.76 -1.42
C VAL A 156 17.93 6.93 -1.58
N VAL A 157 18.76 7.16 -0.58
CA VAL A 157 19.79 8.22 -0.62
C VAL A 157 21.14 7.65 -0.21
N THR A 158 22.16 7.93 -1.01
CA THR A 158 23.56 7.59 -0.69
C THR A 158 24.13 8.57 0.34
N GLY A 159 25.24 8.24 1.00
CA GLY A 159 25.89 9.17 1.93
C GLY A 159 26.26 10.52 1.30
N ARG A 160 26.64 10.53 0.01
CA ARG A 160 26.91 11.76 -0.75
C ARG A 160 25.64 12.59 -0.97
N GLU A 161 24.56 11.97 -1.42
CA GLU A 161 23.30 12.70 -1.68
C GLU A 161 22.66 13.15 -0.35
N ALA A 162 22.76 12.33 0.70
CA ALA A 162 22.34 12.72 2.05
C ALA A 162 23.08 13.96 2.54
N ALA A 163 24.41 14.03 2.40
CA ALA A 163 25.19 15.22 2.74
C ALA A 163 24.79 16.45 1.91
N ARG A 164 24.59 16.26 0.59
CA ARG A 164 24.18 17.32 -0.35
C ARG A 164 22.81 17.91 -0.01
N LEU A 165 21.85 17.06 0.35
CA LEU A 165 20.48 17.44 0.72
C LEU A 165 20.35 17.75 2.22
N ARG A 166 21.42 17.55 2.99
CA ARG A 166 21.45 17.65 4.46
C ARG A 166 20.40 16.76 5.14
N VAL A 167 20.16 15.57 4.58
CA VAL A 167 19.32 14.55 5.19
C VAL A 167 20.09 13.90 6.32
N THR A 168 19.53 13.91 7.53
CA THR A 168 20.12 13.28 8.71
C THR A 168 19.44 11.96 9.02
N ASP A 169 18.11 11.95 8.91
CA ASP A 169 17.25 10.87 9.35
C ASP A 169 16.27 10.50 8.25
N VAL A 170 15.73 9.30 8.38
CA VAL A 170 14.63 8.81 7.60
C VAL A 170 13.56 8.28 8.53
N THR A 171 12.33 8.33 8.06
CA THR A 171 11.20 7.70 8.73
C THR A 171 10.61 6.66 7.77
N GLU A 172 10.59 5.41 8.21
CA GLU A 172 10.31 4.25 7.33
C GLU A 172 9.49 3.16 8.02
N LYS A 173 8.89 2.30 7.19
CA LYS A 173 8.22 1.05 7.58
C LYS A 173 9.07 -0.17 7.14
N PRO A 174 8.80 -1.36 7.69
CA PRO A 174 9.39 -2.61 7.22
C PRO A 174 9.29 -2.80 5.71
N THR A 175 10.34 -3.35 5.10
CA THR A 175 10.43 -3.63 3.66
C THR A 175 9.63 -4.88 3.30
N GLY A 176 8.94 -4.88 2.15
CA GLY A 176 8.34 -6.09 1.60
C GLY A 176 7.59 -5.83 0.29
N ARG A 177 6.52 -6.59 0.05
CA ARG A 177 5.65 -6.45 -1.13
C ARG A 177 4.30 -5.85 -0.76
N ALA A 178 4.28 -4.66 -0.19
CA ALA A 178 3.04 -3.97 0.16
C ALA A 178 2.44 -3.23 -1.06
N LEU A 179 1.12 -3.04 -1.09
CA LEU A 179 0.45 -2.34 -2.19
C LEU A 179 0.66 -0.82 -2.16
N THR A 180 1.04 -0.29 -1.01
CA THR A 180 1.51 1.09 -0.83
C THR A 180 2.67 1.07 0.16
N GLU A 181 3.74 1.83 -0.14
CA GLU A 181 4.89 2.02 0.74
C GLU A 181 5.25 3.51 0.80
N GLN A 182 5.70 3.99 1.97
CA GLN A 182 6.17 5.37 2.13
C GLN A 182 7.56 5.44 2.74
N CYS A 183 8.35 6.40 2.28
CA CYS A 183 9.63 6.79 2.83
C CYS A 183 9.68 8.31 3.02
N GLU A 184 10.08 8.76 4.21
CA GLU A 184 10.23 10.18 4.55
C GLU A 184 11.70 10.51 4.81
N LEU A 185 12.18 11.63 4.27
CA LEU A 185 13.54 12.14 4.47
C LEU A 185 13.50 13.40 5.34
N ILE A 186 14.36 13.45 6.34
CA ILE A 186 14.32 14.43 7.43
C ILE A 186 15.67 15.12 7.58
N ARG A 187 15.66 16.39 7.98
CA ARG A 187 16.82 17.17 8.41
C ARG A 187 16.63 17.67 9.84
N GLY A 188 17.21 16.97 10.81
CA GLY A 188 16.98 17.18 12.23
C GLY A 188 15.53 16.86 12.61
N GLU A 189 14.76 17.90 12.91
CA GLU A 189 13.32 17.79 13.19
C GLU A 189 12.44 18.26 12.02
N LEU A 190 13.05 18.56 10.86
CA LEU A 190 12.34 19.12 9.72
C LEU A 190 12.09 18.06 8.65
N ASP A 191 10.84 17.80 8.33
CA ASP A 191 10.47 16.95 7.20
C ASP A 191 10.80 17.63 5.87
N LEU A 192 11.57 16.94 5.01
CA LEU A 192 11.99 17.49 3.72
C LEU A 192 11.13 16.93 2.57
N PHE A 193 11.07 15.61 2.47
CA PHE A 193 10.47 14.91 1.34
C PHE A 193 9.67 13.72 1.86
N SER A 194 8.46 13.56 1.33
CA SER A 194 7.69 12.32 1.43
C SER A 194 7.65 11.67 0.06
N MET A 195 8.01 10.38 0.02
CA MET A 195 7.93 9.57 -1.18
C MET A 195 6.99 8.41 -0.94
N THR A 196 5.99 8.27 -1.80
CA THR A 196 5.04 7.15 -1.76
C THR A 196 5.16 6.33 -3.04
N ALA A 197 5.17 5.01 -2.90
CA ALA A 197 5.08 4.05 -3.99
C ALA A 197 3.72 3.36 -3.90
N TYR A 198 3.02 3.30 -5.02
CA TYR A 198 1.71 2.67 -5.15
C TYR A 198 1.82 1.54 -6.19
N TYR A 199 1.14 0.42 -5.93
CA TYR A 199 1.20 -0.78 -6.77
C TYR A 199 -0.20 -1.32 -7.05
N GLY A 200 -0.41 -1.90 -8.23
CA GLY A 200 -1.68 -2.54 -8.56
C GLY A 200 -2.84 -1.54 -8.54
N PRO A 201 -3.97 -1.88 -7.90
CA PRO A 201 -5.10 -0.96 -7.78
C PRO A 201 -4.77 0.39 -7.12
N SER A 202 -3.80 0.43 -6.21
CA SER A 202 -3.42 1.67 -5.51
C SER A 202 -2.73 2.65 -6.46
N ALA A 203 -1.96 2.14 -7.41
CA ALA A 203 -1.35 2.97 -8.45
C ALA A 203 -2.41 3.56 -9.38
N GLU A 204 -3.38 2.74 -9.79
CA GLU A 204 -4.48 3.18 -10.67
C GLU A 204 -5.35 4.25 -10.01
N GLU A 205 -5.71 4.06 -8.74
CA GLU A 205 -6.50 5.04 -7.98
C GLU A 205 -5.73 6.36 -7.81
N GLU A 206 -4.46 6.31 -7.39
CA GLU A 206 -3.67 7.54 -7.20
C GLU A 206 -3.44 8.27 -8.53
N MET A 207 -3.13 7.56 -9.62
CA MET A 207 -3.00 8.17 -10.95
C MET A 207 -4.33 8.80 -11.41
N TYR A 208 -5.47 8.16 -11.12
CA TYR A 208 -6.78 8.71 -11.40
C TYR A 208 -7.05 9.99 -10.58
N LEU A 209 -6.77 9.97 -9.28
CA LEU A 209 -6.95 11.12 -8.40
C LEU A 209 -6.07 12.30 -8.83
N ASP A 210 -4.82 12.02 -9.18
CA ASP A 210 -3.86 13.03 -9.66
C ASP A 210 -4.30 13.65 -10.99
N GLY A 211 -4.89 12.87 -11.89
CA GLY A 211 -5.48 13.37 -13.14
C GLY A 211 -6.77 14.18 -12.91
N ARG A 212 -7.62 13.73 -11.97
CA ARG A 212 -8.88 14.38 -11.64
C ARG A 212 -8.70 15.67 -10.85
N TYR A 213 -7.68 15.73 -9.99
CA TYR A 213 -7.41 16.83 -9.10
C TYR A 213 -5.97 17.35 -9.32
N PRO A 214 -5.67 18.02 -10.44
CA PRO A 214 -4.29 18.40 -10.79
C PRO A 214 -3.61 19.33 -9.76
N GLY A 215 -4.35 19.91 -8.81
CA GLY A 215 -3.80 20.61 -7.65
C GLY A 215 -3.01 19.71 -6.69
N THR A 216 -3.32 18.41 -6.58
CA THR A 216 -2.66 17.44 -5.68
C THR A 216 -1.26 17.07 -6.18
N VAL A 217 -1.03 17.13 -7.48
CA VAL A 217 0.30 16.92 -8.10
C VAL A 217 1.11 18.19 -8.25
N LYS A 218 0.53 19.38 -7.99
CA LYS A 218 1.24 20.64 -8.19
C LYS A 218 2.43 20.73 -7.24
N GLY A 219 3.64 20.54 -7.79
CA GLY A 219 4.89 20.52 -7.04
C GLY A 219 5.36 19.14 -6.59
N ALA A 220 4.63 18.08 -6.96
CA ALA A 220 5.08 16.69 -6.84
C ALA A 220 5.90 16.28 -8.07
N TYR A 221 6.81 15.33 -7.87
CA TYR A 221 7.55 14.65 -8.93
C TYR A 221 7.04 13.22 -9.01
N THR A 222 6.75 12.75 -10.21
CA THR A 222 6.11 11.45 -10.40
C THR A 222 6.88 10.60 -11.41
N ARG A 223 6.80 9.29 -11.25
CA ARG A 223 7.39 8.30 -12.16
C ARG A 223 6.49 7.07 -12.19
N THR A 224 6.33 6.46 -13.37
CA THR A 224 5.67 5.17 -13.54
C THR A 224 6.68 4.10 -13.99
N ILE A 225 6.46 2.85 -13.58
CA ILE A 225 7.21 1.68 -14.06
C ILE A 225 6.20 0.57 -14.37
N GLU A 226 6.34 -0.07 -15.53
CA GLU A 226 5.55 -1.25 -15.90
C GLU A 226 6.15 -2.50 -15.25
N CYS A 227 5.45 -3.09 -14.29
CA CYS A 227 5.84 -4.30 -13.55
C CYS A 227 5.24 -5.58 -14.13
N GLY A 228 4.13 -5.49 -14.86
CA GLY A 228 3.41 -6.64 -15.41
C GLY A 228 2.59 -7.39 -14.35
N GLY A 229 1.95 -8.50 -14.77
CA GLY A 229 1.10 -9.33 -13.92
C GLY A 229 -0.04 -8.55 -13.25
N ALA A 230 -0.44 -8.99 -12.06
CA ALA A 230 -1.45 -8.29 -11.25
C ALA A 230 -0.99 -6.93 -10.70
N ILE A 231 0.32 -6.65 -10.64
CA ILE A 231 0.83 -5.33 -10.26
C ILE A 231 0.55 -4.32 -11.39
N GLY A 232 0.72 -4.72 -12.66
CA GLY A 232 0.58 -3.82 -13.81
C GLY A 232 1.58 -2.68 -13.71
N THR A 233 1.10 -1.47 -13.49
CA THR A 233 1.93 -0.28 -13.31
C THR A 233 2.19 0.00 -11.82
N ALA A 234 3.44 0.34 -11.48
CA ALA A 234 3.79 1.00 -10.23
C ALA A 234 3.89 2.50 -10.44
N TYR A 235 3.34 3.28 -9.50
CA TYR A 235 3.35 4.74 -9.52
C TYR A 235 4.13 5.26 -8.32
N PHE A 236 5.12 6.10 -8.56
CA PHE A 236 5.99 6.68 -7.54
C PHE A 236 5.79 8.18 -7.51
N LYS A 237 5.65 8.73 -6.30
CA LYS A 237 5.41 10.15 -6.07
C LYS A 237 6.36 10.67 -5.02
N LEU A 238 7.00 11.80 -5.30
CA LEU A 238 7.83 12.55 -4.36
C LEU A 238 7.19 13.93 -4.17
N VAL A 239 6.88 14.26 -2.93
CA VAL A 239 6.33 15.55 -2.51
C VAL A 239 7.29 16.20 -1.54
N ARG A 240 7.49 17.52 -1.69
CA ARG A 240 8.20 18.31 -0.69
C ARG A 240 7.25 18.63 0.46
N VAL A 241 7.63 18.27 1.68
CA VAL A 241 6.76 18.43 2.84
C VAL A 241 6.62 19.91 3.15
N LYS A 242 5.38 20.33 3.40
CA LYS A 242 5.08 21.66 3.94
C LYS A 242 5.05 21.51 5.45
N ASP A 243 6.04 22.10 6.11
CA ASP A 243 6.15 22.03 7.55
C ASP A 243 6.39 23.42 8.14
N LYS A 244 6.10 23.56 9.43
CA LYS A 244 6.32 24.78 10.20
C LYS A 244 7.75 24.77 10.72
N ALA A 245 8.56 25.70 10.24
CA ALA A 245 9.90 25.91 10.79
C ALA A 245 9.84 26.36 12.26
N ALA A 246 10.98 26.28 12.96
CA ALA A 246 11.08 26.61 14.38
C ALA A 246 10.70 28.07 14.71
N ASP A 247 10.81 28.98 13.73
CA ASP A 247 10.38 30.39 13.82
C ASP A 247 8.87 30.59 13.57
N GLY A 248 8.15 29.52 13.28
CA GLY A 248 6.74 29.50 13.00
C GLY A 248 6.34 29.74 11.55
N ALA A 249 7.30 29.95 10.64
CA ALA A 249 7.03 30.11 9.22
C ALA A 249 6.64 28.77 8.59
N VAL A 250 5.50 28.74 7.89
CA VAL A 250 5.07 27.57 7.10
C VAL A 250 5.68 27.67 5.72
N GLY A 251 6.45 26.66 5.33
CA GLY A 251 7.17 26.67 4.06
C GLY A 251 7.37 25.28 3.50
N THR A 252 7.70 25.24 2.21
CA THR A 252 8.18 24.00 1.59
C THR A 252 9.66 23.85 1.89
N HIS A 253 10.05 22.73 2.48
CA HIS A 253 11.45 22.48 2.84
C HIS A 253 12.15 21.60 1.80
N GLY A 254 13.48 21.54 1.90
CA GLY A 254 14.33 20.79 0.97
C GLY A 254 14.79 21.60 -0.23
N THR A 255 15.28 20.91 -1.25
CA THR A 255 15.79 21.52 -2.49
C THR A 255 14.66 21.77 -3.49
N SER A 256 14.80 22.83 -4.29
CA SER A 256 13.99 23.08 -5.49
C SER A 256 14.67 22.63 -6.78
N ASP A 257 15.92 22.13 -6.71
CA ASP A 257 16.68 21.64 -7.87
C ASP A 257 15.97 20.42 -8.50
N PRO A 258 15.41 20.57 -9.72
CA PRO A 258 14.69 19.49 -10.38
C PRO A 258 15.55 18.26 -10.66
N ALA A 259 16.87 18.44 -10.88
CA ALA A 259 17.77 17.32 -11.12
C ALA A 259 18.00 16.51 -9.83
N ALA A 260 18.04 17.17 -8.68
CA ALA A 260 18.09 16.50 -7.38
C ALA A 260 16.85 15.66 -7.14
N LEU A 261 15.68 16.27 -7.32
CA LEU A 261 14.39 15.64 -7.03
C LEU A 261 14.16 14.43 -7.93
N LYS A 262 14.53 14.52 -9.22
CA LYS A 262 14.50 13.39 -10.14
C LYS A 262 15.42 12.25 -9.71
N ARG A 263 16.66 12.52 -9.28
CA ARG A 263 17.58 11.47 -8.81
C ARG A 263 17.10 10.76 -7.55
N VAL A 264 16.54 11.51 -6.60
CA VAL A 264 15.96 10.92 -5.37
C VAL A 264 14.76 10.05 -5.72
N LEU A 265 13.84 10.56 -6.56
CA LEU A 265 12.69 9.79 -7.02
C LEU A 265 13.09 8.53 -7.80
N GLU A 266 14.10 8.63 -8.66
CA GLU A 266 14.63 7.49 -9.41
C GLU A 266 15.25 6.44 -8.49
N SER A 267 16.02 6.87 -7.50
CA SER A 267 16.60 5.96 -6.49
C SER A 267 15.51 5.28 -5.66
N TYR A 268 14.46 6.01 -5.28
CA TYR A 268 13.29 5.46 -4.61
C TYR A 268 12.54 4.46 -5.47
N ALA A 269 12.23 4.82 -6.72
CA ALA A 269 11.51 3.98 -7.66
C ALA A 269 12.29 2.68 -7.96
N THR A 270 13.61 2.77 -8.09
CA THR A 270 14.49 1.60 -8.25
C THR A 270 14.47 0.73 -6.99
N ALA A 271 14.75 1.30 -5.82
CA ALA A 271 14.79 0.53 -4.57
C ALA A 271 13.46 -0.15 -4.25
N SER A 272 12.34 0.54 -4.47
CA SER A 272 10.99 0.05 -4.20
C SER A 272 10.49 -0.90 -5.29
N GLY A 273 10.74 -0.59 -6.57
CA GLY A 273 10.42 -1.45 -7.70
C GLY A 273 11.10 -2.81 -7.61
N THR A 274 12.39 -2.87 -7.25
CA THR A 274 13.11 -4.15 -7.08
C THR A 274 12.47 -5.05 -6.02
N ARG A 275 11.91 -4.50 -4.93
CA ARG A 275 11.22 -5.31 -3.90
C ARG A 275 9.99 -6.04 -4.44
N HIS A 276 9.38 -5.46 -5.46
CA HIS A 276 8.15 -5.91 -6.12
C HIS A 276 8.41 -6.67 -7.41
N ASP A 277 9.67 -7.04 -7.69
CA ASP A 277 10.11 -7.66 -8.94
C ASP A 277 9.78 -6.84 -10.20
N CYS A 278 9.60 -5.52 -10.07
CA CYS A 278 9.43 -4.64 -11.22
C CYS A 278 10.75 -4.51 -12.00
N PRO A 279 10.71 -4.41 -13.34
CA PRO A 279 11.90 -4.17 -14.14
C PRO A 279 12.37 -2.73 -13.94
N VAL A 280 13.35 -2.56 -13.06
CA VAL A 280 13.97 -1.26 -12.79
C VAL A 280 15.04 -0.98 -13.84
N ARG A 281 14.99 0.21 -14.43
CA ARG A 281 15.99 0.75 -15.37
C ARG A 281 16.38 2.15 -14.93
#